data_AF-A0A523U9R4-F1
#
_entry.id   AF-A0A523U9R4-F1
#
_cell.length_a   1.000
_cell.length_b   1.000
_cell.length_c   1.000
_cell.angle_alpha   90.00
_cell.angle_beta   90.00
_cell.angle_gamma   90.00
#
_symmetry.space_group_name_H-M   'P 1'
#
loop_
_entity.id
_entity.type
_entity.pdbx_description
1 polymer ?
#
loop_
_entity_poly.entity_id
_entity_poly.type
_entity_poly.pdbx_seq_one_letter_code
_entity_poly.pdbx_strand_id
1 'polypeptide(L)'
;MADQVQPTADPPDARRARVRTAELAVTGVLAAFITIYIVVRIARADDTSQRMLMLQYGLAAVCTLAIFSFLYRENPIYRFFEHVLVGLATGYFVGIEVVNVIIPNWWNKMVGAKGAPAEWSWIIFPIIGLLWYFQLFRNPRWNWYSRIPIFFFMGYGASLAYKGFFNLMFGEKGQVMDTFRAVLPFTAVGAWDLINNLIYVAIALLVLSYFFFSFKHETNPLLRRSAASGRYLMMIAFGSIFGTTVMGRMSLLIDRLYFLYHTWLGLPG
;
A
#
# COMPACT_ATOMS: atom_id res chain seq x y z
N MET A 1 -34.50 60.23 -18.69
CA MET A 1 -34.01 59.82 -17.35
C MET A 1 -34.65 58.49 -17.01
N ALA A 2 -34.01 57.39 -17.41
CA ALA A 2 -34.42 56.04 -17.04
C ALA A 2 -33.18 55.40 -16.41
N ASP A 3 -33.19 55.35 -15.09
CA ASP A 3 -32.13 54.75 -14.28
C ASP A 3 -32.34 53.22 -14.33
N GLN A 4 -31.64 52.55 -15.26
CA GLN A 4 -31.61 51.09 -15.28
C GLN A 4 -30.58 50.61 -14.26
N VAL A 5 -31.07 50.37 -13.04
CA VAL A 5 -30.33 49.69 -11.98
C VAL A 5 -29.95 48.29 -12.49
N GLN A 6 -28.68 48.14 -12.87
CA GLN A 6 -28.07 46.82 -13.11
C GLN A 6 -28.22 45.96 -11.84
N PRO A 7 -28.58 44.68 -11.95
CA PRO A 7 -28.66 43.82 -10.78
C PRO A 7 -27.25 43.67 -10.21
N THR A 8 -27.03 44.20 -9.00
CA THR A 8 -25.79 44.08 -8.26
C THR A 8 -25.42 42.60 -8.16
N ALA A 9 -24.35 42.19 -8.83
CA ALA A 9 -23.81 40.84 -8.72
C ALA A 9 -23.48 40.59 -7.24
N ASP A 10 -24.12 39.57 -6.66
CA ASP A 10 -23.93 39.15 -5.27
C ASP A 10 -22.41 38.95 -5.01
N PRO A 11 -21.83 39.50 -3.92
CA PRO A 11 -20.40 39.40 -3.67
C PRO A 11 -19.95 37.93 -3.63
N PRO A 12 -18.74 37.61 -4.11
CA PRO A 12 -18.26 36.23 -4.26
C PRO A 12 -18.32 35.39 -2.97
N ASP A 13 -18.35 36.05 -1.81
CA ASP A 13 -18.44 35.41 -0.49
C ASP A 13 -19.85 34.92 -0.15
N ALA A 14 -20.91 35.62 -0.57
CA ALA A 14 -22.30 35.24 -0.31
C ALA A 14 -22.69 33.98 -1.10
N ARG A 15 -22.19 33.85 -2.34
CA ARG A 15 -22.39 32.65 -3.17
C ARG A 15 -21.68 31.43 -2.57
N ARG A 16 -20.44 31.60 -2.06
CA ARG A 16 -19.69 30.51 -1.39
C ARG A 16 -20.36 30.08 -0.08
N ALA A 17 -20.91 31.02 0.68
CA ALA A 17 -21.63 30.71 1.92
C ALA A 17 -22.90 29.90 1.65
N ARG A 18 -23.73 30.32 0.67
CA ARG A 18 -24.96 29.57 0.30
C ARG A 18 -24.66 28.16 -0.21
N VAL A 19 -23.63 28.00 -1.05
CA VAL A 19 -23.20 26.67 -1.54
C VAL A 19 -22.73 25.80 -0.37
N ARG A 20 -21.95 26.36 0.56
CA ARG A 20 -21.48 25.63 1.76
C ARG A 20 -22.64 25.21 2.67
N THR A 21 -23.65 26.08 2.88
CA THR A 21 -24.83 25.74 3.68
C THR A 21 -25.70 24.68 3.00
N ALA A 22 -25.85 24.74 1.67
CA ALA A 22 -26.55 23.72 0.90
C ALA A 22 -25.79 22.37 0.90
N GLU A 23 -24.46 22.37 0.73
CA GLU A 23 -23.62 21.17 0.85
C GLU A 23 -23.72 20.55 2.26
N LEU A 24 -23.68 21.37 3.31
CA LEU A 24 -23.86 20.91 4.70
C LEU A 24 -25.26 20.35 4.97
N ALA A 25 -26.30 20.95 4.38
CA ALA A 25 -27.67 20.43 4.50
C ALA A 25 -27.83 19.09 3.76
N VAL A 26 -27.31 18.96 2.54
CA VAL A 26 -27.39 17.71 1.76
C VAL A 26 -26.61 16.59 2.43
N THR A 27 -25.39 16.87 2.90
CA THR A 27 -24.59 15.88 3.64
C THR A 27 -25.24 15.48 4.96
N GLY A 28 -25.85 16.42 5.69
CA GLY A 28 -26.60 16.15 6.91
C GLY A 28 -27.83 15.28 6.66
N VAL A 29 -28.58 15.54 5.59
CA VAL A 29 -29.74 14.72 5.18
C VAL A 29 -29.30 13.32 4.78
N LEU A 30 -28.26 13.19 3.95
CA LEU A 30 -27.71 11.89 3.57
C LEU A 30 -27.21 11.10 4.78
N ALA A 31 -26.50 11.74 5.71
CA ALA A 31 -26.05 11.11 6.94
C ALA A 31 -27.24 10.64 7.80
N ALA A 32 -28.29 11.46 7.93
CA ALA A 32 -29.50 11.07 8.65
C ALA A 32 -30.20 9.86 7.99
N PHE A 33 -30.32 9.83 6.67
CA PHE A 33 -30.85 8.67 5.94
C PHE A 33 -30.01 7.41 6.14
N ILE A 34 -28.68 7.53 6.12
CA ILE A 34 -27.75 6.42 6.37
C ILE A 34 -27.92 5.90 7.80
N THR A 35 -27.97 6.78 8.80
CA THR A 35 -28.17 6.40 10.20
C THR A 35 -29.52 5.76 10.43
N ILE A 36 -30.60 6.32 9.85
CA ILE A 36 -31.94 5.74 9.91
C ILE A 36 -31.95 4.35 9.27
N TYR A 37 -31.34 4.17 8.11
CA TYR A 37 -31.24 2.89 7.42
C TYR A 37 -30.50 1.84 8.28
N ILE A 38 -29.38 2.20 8.91
CA ILE A 38 -28.62 1.32 9.80
C ILE A 38 -29.49 0.91 11.01
N VAL A 39 -30.17 1.86 11.65
CA VAL A 39 -31.03 1.60 12.81
C VAL A 39 -32.21 0.70 12.45
N VAL A 40 -32.87 0.96 11.31
CA VAL A 40 -33.97 0.13 10.81
C VAL A 40 -33.50 -1.29 10.47
N ARG A 41 -32.30 -1.44 9.90
CA ARG A 41 -31.74 -2.75 9.57
C ARG A 41 -31.40 -3.55 10.82
N ILE A 42 -30.82 -2.91 11.84
CA ILE A 42 -30.54 -3.53 13.15
C ILE A 42 -31.85 -3.93 13.85
N ALA A 43 -32.89 -3.10 13.78
CA ALA A 43 -34.19 -3.38 14.40
C ALA A 43 -34.93 -4.57 13.74
N ARG A 44 -34.66 -4.85 12.45
CA ARG A 44 -35.22 -6.01 11.73
C ARG A 44 -34.45 -7.31 11.95
N ALA A 45 -33.35 -7.30 12.70
CA ALA A 45 -32.59 -8.51 13.01
C ALA A 45 -33.16 -9.23 14.24
N ASP A 46 -33.56 -10.49 14.06
CA ASP A 46 -34.13 -11.34 15.11
C ASP A 46 -33.06 -11.85 16.10
N ASP A 47 -31.83 -12.10 15.65
CA ASP A 47 -30.78 -12.70 16.48
C ASP A 47 -29.72 -11.69 16.96
N THR A 48 -29.21 -11.88 18.19
CA THR A 48 -28.22 -11.00 18.83
C THR A 48 -26.87 -11.05 18.11
N SER A 49 -26.50 -12.22 17.56
CA SER A 49 -25.29 -12.37 16.74
C SER A 49 -25.38 -11.56 15.43
N GLN A 50 -26.53 -11.61 14.77
CA GLN A 50 -26.84 -10.89 13.54
C GLN A 50 -26.88 -9.37 13.76
N ARG A 51 -27.41 -8.91 14.90
CA ARG A 51 -27.37 -7.49 15.27
C ARG A 51 -25.94 -6.95 15.36
N MET A 52 -25.02 -7.72 15.93
CA MET A 52 -23.60 -7.32 16.02
C MET A 52 -22.94 -7.25 14.64
N LEU A 53 -23.21 -8.23 13.76
CA LEU A 53 -22.70 -8.21 12.38
C LEU A 53 -23.26 -7.03 11.59
N MET A 54 -24.54 -6.72 11.73
CA MET A 54 -25.15 -5.57 11.06
C MET A 54 -24.61 -4.23 11.56
N LEU A 55 -24.28 -4.13 12.86
CA LEU A 55 -23.59 -2.96 13.41
C LEU A 55 -22.19 -2.83 12.80
N GLN A 56 -21.43 -3.92 12.74
CA GLN A 56 -20.10 -3.93 12.11
C GLN A 56 -20.18 -3.52 10.64
N TYR A 57 -21.12 -4.07 9.85
CA TYR A 57 -21.31 -3.70 8.46
C TYR A 57 -21.79 -2.25 8.29
N GLY A 58 -22.66 -1.76 9.17
CA GLY A 58 -23.11 -0.37 9.18
C GLY A 58 -21.95 0.59 9.46
N LEU A 59 -21.12 0.28 10.46
CA LEU A 59 -19.93 1.06 10.78
C LEU A 59 -18.92 1.04 9.62
N ALA A 60 -18.65 -0.13 9.05
CA ALA A 60 -17.76 -0.28 7.90
C ALA A 60 -18.27 0.47 6.66
N ALA A 61 -19.58 0.49 6.41
CA ALA A 61 -20.19 1.25 5.33
C ALA A 61 -20.04 2.76 5.55
N VAL A 62 -20.28 3.26 6.77
CA VAL A 62 -20.07 4.67 7.11
C VAL A 62 -18.62 5.07 6.91
N CYS A 63 -17.66 4.27 7.38
CA CYS A 63 -16.23 4.51 7.14
C CYS A 63 -15.89 4.53 5.65
N THR A 64 -16.43 3.60 4.86
CA THR A 64 -16.18 3.51 3.42
C THR A 64 -16.76 4.72 2.68
N LEU A 65 -17.98 5.13 3.00
CA LEU A 65 -18.62 6.32 2.44
C LEU A 65 -17.89 7.61 2.85
N ALA A 66 -17.41 7.70 4.09
CA ALA A 66 -16.64 8.84 4.57
C ALA A 66 -15.32 8.99 3.79
N ILE A 67 -14.67 7.88 3.44
CA ILE A 67 -13.47 7.89 2.57
C ILE A 67 -13.84 8.28 1.13
N PHE A 68 -14.93 7.72 0.57
CA PHE A 68 -15.41 8.09 -0.77
C PHE A 68 -15.85 9.55 -0.89
N SER A 69 -16.16 10.25 0.21
CA SER A 69 -16.44 11.68 0.19
C SER A 69 -15.32 12.52 -0.44
N PHE A 70 -14.07 12.03 -0.43
CA PHE A 70 -12.95 12.68 -1.11
C PHE A 70 -13.19 12.87 -2.61
N LEU A 71 -13.94 11.97 -3.25
CA LEU A 71 -14.24 12.05 -4.70
C LEU A 71 -15.04 13.31 -5.06
N TYR A 72 -15.82 13.85 -4.12
CA TYR A 72 -16.57 15.08 -4.31
C TYR A 72 -15.73 16.32 -3.98
N ARG A 73 -15.13 16.35 -2.78
CA ARG A 73 -14.25 17.43 -2.29
C ARG A 73 -13.54 16.99 -1.01
N GLU A 74 -12.37 17.55 -0.73
CA GLU A 74 -11.74 17.42 0.60
C GLU A 74 -12.63 18.04 1.71
N ASN A 75 -13.30 17.19 2.48
CA ASN A 75 -14.18 17.56 3.58
C ASN A 75 -13.45 17.31 4.94
N PRO A 76 -13.64 18.14 5.99
CA PRO A 76 -13.16 17.80 7.34
C PRO A 76 -13.55 16.40 7.82
N ILE A 77 -14.70 15.86 7.40
CA ILE A 77 -15.11 14.48 7.70
C ILE A 77 -14.10 13.49 7.12
N TYR A 78 -13.80 13.59 5.82
CA TYR A 78 -12.80 12.75 5.16
C TYR A 78 -11.45 12.82 5.89
N ARG A 79 -10.98 14.04 6.18
CA ARG A 79 -9.69 14.25 6.88
C ARG A 79 -9.66 13.57 8.24
N PHE A 80 -10.73 13.64 9.02
CA PHE A 80 -10.81 12.94 10.31
C PHE A 80 -10.69 11.43 10.14
N PHE A 81 -11.47 10.84 9.23
CA PHE A 81 -11.44 9.39 8.98
C PHE A 81 -10.09 8.91 8.42
N GLU A 82 -9.42 9.73 7.62
CA GLU A 82 -8.06 9.47 7.15
C GLU A 82 -7.07 9.36 8.31
N HIS A 83 -7.09 10.29 9.28
CA HIS A 83 -6.22 10.23 10.45
C HIS A 83 -6.54 9.03 11.35
N VAL A 84 -7.82 8.70 11.52
CA VAL A 84 -8.24 7.49 12.25
C VAL A 84 -7.71 6.24 11.57
N LEU A 85 -7.85 6.14 10.24
CA LEU A 85 -7.36 4.99 9.47
C LEU A 85 -5.84 4.83 9.56
N VAL A 86 -5.09 5.92 9.36
CA VAL A 86 -3.62 5.92 9.46
C VAL A 86 -3.17 5.60 10.89
N GLY A 87 -3.88 6.12 11.90
CA GLY A 87 -3.61 5.83 13.30
C GLY A 87 -3.85 4.36 13.67
N LEU A 88 -4.97 3.78 13.22
CA LEU A 88 -5.27 2.36 13.40
C LEU A 88 -4.25 1.46 12.69
N ALA A 89 -3.89 1.79 11.44
CA ALA A 89 -2.88 1.05 10.70
C ALA A 89 -1.53 1.09 11.43
N THR A 90 -1.10 2.28 11.85
CA THR A 90 0.16 2.45 12.60
C THR A 90 0.13 1.68 13.92
N GLY A 91 -0.97 1.78 14.68
CA GLY A 91 -1.11 1.06 15.95
C GLY A 91 -1.10 -0.46 15.79
N TYR A 92 -1.74 -0.98 14.74
CA TYR A 92 -1.71 -2.40 14.41
C TYR A 92 -0.30 -2.88 14.08
N PHE A 93 0.43 -2.15 13.23
CA PHE A 93 1.82 -2.47 12.91
C PHE A 93 2.71 -2.43 14.16
N VAL A 94 2.56 -1.41 15.02
CA VAL A 94 3.29 -1.35 16.30
C VAL A 94 2.97 -2.58 17.17
N GLY A 95 1.71 -2.99 17.25
CA GLY A 95 1.31 -4.19 17.99
C GLY A 95 1.97 -5.47 17.47
N ILE A 96 2.02 -5.64 16.15
CA ILE A 96 2.73 -6.75 15.50
C ILE A 96 4.21 -6.74 15.87
N GLU A 97 4.88 -5.60 15.74
CA GLU A 97 6.31 -5.49 16.06
C GLU A 97 6.58 -5.77 17.53
N VAL A 98 5.70 -5.32 18.43
CA VAL A 98 5.82 -5.63 19.86
C VAL A 98 5.75 -7.14 20.10
N VAL A 99 4.74 -7.81 19.56
CA VAL A 99 4.51 -9.24 19.81
C VAL A 99 5.51 -10.14 19.09
N ASN A 100 5.81 -9.84 17.83
CA ASN A 100 6.62 -10.71 16.98
C ASN A 100 8.11 -10.39 17.01
N VAL A 101 8.49 -9.17 17.40
CA VAL A 101 9.90 -8.75 17.39
C VAL A 101 10.37 -8.40 18.80
N ILE A 102 9.74 -7.43 19.46
CA ILE A 102 10.24 -6.90 20.75
C ILE A 102 10.16 -7.95 21.85
N ILE A 103 9.02 -8.62 22.03
CA ILE A 103 8.83 -9.64 23.07
C ILE A 103 9.82 -10.80 22.89
N PRO A 104 9.89 -11.49 21.72
CA PRO A 104 10.75 -12.65 21.58
C PRO A 104 12.24 -12.30 21.47
N ASN A 105 12.62 -11.21 20.78
CA ASN A 105 14.03 -10.92 20.52
C ASN A 105 14.68 -10.07 21.61
N TRP A 106 13.93 -9.31 22.39
CA TRP A 106 14.48 -8.48 23.45
C TRP A 106 13.96 -8.90 24.84
N TRP A 107 12.65 -8.81 25.09
CA TRP A 107 12.10 -9.02 26.44
C TRP A 107 12.35 -10.43 26.98
N ASN A 108 12.05 -11.45 26.17
CA ASN A 108 12.22 -12.85 26.53
C ASN A 108 13.69 -13.22 26.72
N LYS A 109 14.62 -12.65 25.94
CA LYS A 109 16.06 -12.88 26.09
C LYS A 109 16.63 -12.20 27.34
N MET A 110 16.13 -11.00 27.65
CA MET A 110 16.55 -10.23 28.82
C MET A 110 16.08 -10.89 30.13
N VAL A 111 14.83 -11.38 30.17
CA VAL A 111 14.23 -11.97 31.39
C VAL A 111 14.53 -13.47 31.54
N GLY A 112 15.09 -14.12 30.52
CA GLY A 112 15.33 -15.57 30.54
C GLY A 112 14.05 -16.40 30.39
N ALA A 113 13.11 -15.94 29.56
CA ALA A 113 11.88 -16.67 29.28
C ALA A 113 12.18 -17.94 28.45
N LYS A 114 11.47 -19.04 28.73
CA LYS A 114 11.66 -20.38 28.13
C LYS A 114 12.91 -21.15 28.58
N GLY A 115 13.34 -20.98 29.83
CA GLY A 115 14.37 -21.84 30.45
C GLY A 115 15.81 -21.53 30.05
N ALA A 116 16.04 -20.41 29.34
CA ALA A 116 17.38 -19.88 29.08
C ALA A 116 17.84 -18.98 30.24
N PRO A 117 19.16 -18.91 30.52
CA PRO A 117 19.69 -17.96 31.51
C PRO A 117 19.38 -16.51 31.07
N ALA A 118 19.04 -15.65 32.02
CA ALA A 118 18.76 -14.25 31.76
C ALA A 118 20.03 -13.52 31.29
N GLU A 119 19.99 -12.97 30.08
CA GLU A 119 21.09 -12.18 29.51
C GLU A 119 20.82 -10.67 29.71
N TRP A 120 21.33 -10.10 30.79
CA TRP A 120 21.15 -8.69 31.14
C TRP A 120 21.82 -7.71 30.15
N SER A 121 22.74 -8.19 29.31
CA SER A 121 23.39 -7.42 28.25
C SER A 121 22.40 -6.78 27.27
N TRP A 122 21.20 -7.35 27.13
CA TRP A 122 20.13 -6.83 26.25
C TRP A 122 19.48 -5.53 26.76
N ILE A 123 19.80 -5.06 27.97
CA ILE A 123 19.35 -3.76 28.49
C ILE A 123 19.92 -2.56 27.70
N ILE A 124 20.96 -2.77 26.90
CA ILE A 124 21.54 -1.72 26.06
C ILE A 124 20.59 -1.25 24.95
N PHE A 125 19.73 -2.13 24.43
CA PHE A 125 18.80 -1.82 23.34
C PHE A 125 17.70 -0.81 23.69
N PRO A 126 16.98 -0.90 24.82
CA PRO A 126 16.02 0.13 25.22
C PRO A 126 16.71 1.47 25.51
N ILE A 127 17.97 1.46 25.98
CA ILE A 127 18.75 2.69 26.16
C ILE A 127 19.00 3.34 24.79
N ILE A 128 19.43 2.57 23.79
CA ILE A 128 19.60 3.07 22.41
C ILE A 128 18.25 3.52 21.81
N GLY A 129 17.16 2.80 22.10
CA GLY A 129 15.80 3.19 21.72
C GLY A 129 15.38 4.52 22.36
N LEU A 130 15.73 4.75 23.62
CA LEU A 130 15.49 6.01 24.32
C LEU A 130 16.25 7.17 23.65
N LEU A 131 17.47 6.91 23.15
CA LEU A 131 18.26 7.92 22.43
C LEU A 131 17.52 8.45 21.19
N TRP A 132 16.67 7.64 20.56
CA TRP A 132 15.86 8.08 19.42
C TRP A 132 14.94 9.25 19.80
N TYR A 133 14.29 9.19 20.97
CA TYR A 133 13.36 10.25 21.42
C TYR A 133 14.05 11.59 21.67
N PHE A 134 15.38 11.64 21.76
CA PHE A 134 16.11 12.91 21.83
C PHE A 134 15.94 13.79 20.58
N GLN A 135 15.42 13.24 19.47
CA GLN A 135 15.03 14.01 18.28
C GLN A 135 13.89 15.02 18.53
N LEU A 136 13.03 14.77 19.54
CA LEU A 136 11.88 15.63 19.84
C LEU A 136 12.30 16.92 20.55
N PHE A 137 13.51 16.96 21.11
CA PHE A 137 14.01 18.15 21.78
C PHE A 137 14.57 19.13 20.75
N ARG A 138 14.07 20.37 20.79
CA ARG A 138 14.48 21.46 19.88
C ARG A 138 15.92 21.94 20.10
N ASN A 139 16.58 21.51 21.18
CA ASN A 139 17.95 21.92 21.51
C ASN A 139 18.99 21.14 20.67
N PRO A 140 19.85 21.80 19.87
CA PRO A 140 20.78 21.12 18.96
C PRO A 140 21.76 20.14 19.63
N ARG A 141 22.11 20.35 20.90
CA ARG A 141 23.07 19.50 21.64
C ARG A 141 22.49 18.10 21.93
N TRP A 142 21.20 18.02 22.26
CA TRP A 142 20.53 16.76 22.58
C TRP A 142 20.18 15.98 21.31
N ASN A 143 19.93 16.69 20.22
CA ASN A 143 19.68 16.11 18.91
C ASN A 143 20.93 15.45 18.26
N TRP A 144 22.13 15.55 18.85
CA TRP A 144 23.27 14.75 18.37
C TRP A 144 23.14 13.28 18.76
N TYR A 145 22.59 12.99 19.94
CA TYR A 145 22.45 11.63 20.45
C TYR A 145 21.47 10.78 19.63
N SER A 146 20.44 11.38 19.05
CA SER A 146 19.50 10.70 18.14
C SER A 146 20.16 10.24 16.83
N ARG A 147 21.28 10.86 16.43
CA ARG A 147 22.00 10.47 15.19
C ARG A 147 22.62 9.09 15.30
N ILE A 148 23.04 8.66 16.49
CA ILE A 148 23.68 7.35 16.69
C ILE A 148 22.73 6.21 16.31
N PRO A 149 21.49 6.12 16.85
CA PRO A 149 20.47 5.19 16.36
C PRO A 149 20.22 5.34 14.86
N ILE A 150 20.07 6.56 14.35
CA ILE A 150 19.75 6.78 12.92
C ILE A 150 20.84 6.20 12.00
N PHE A 151 22.13 6.42 12.30
CA PHE A 151 23.22 5.83 11.53
C PHE A 151 23.19 4.30 11.57
N PHE A 152 22.92 3.71 12.74
CA PHE A 152 22.82 2.27 12.88
C PHE A 152 21.66 1.70 12.04
N PHE A 153 20.46 2.27 12.15
CA PHE A 153 19.29 1.83 11.38
C PHE A 153 19.45 2.07 9.87
N MET A 154 20.10 3.16 9.47
CA MET A 154 20.41 3.43 8.06
C MET A 154 21.39 2.40 7.50
N GLY A 155 22.46 2.06 8.24
CA GLY A 155 23.41 1.01 7.86
C GLY A 155 22.79 -0.39 7.84
N TYR A 156 21.95 -0.70 8.83
CA TYR A 156 21.17 -1.95 8.87
C TYR A 156 20.21 -2.05 7.69
N GLY A 157 19.43 -0.99 7.42
CA GLY A 157 18.51 -0.92 6.29
C GLY A 157 19.23 -1.06 4.94
N ALA A 158 20.36 -0.38 4.76
CA ALA A 158 21.19 -0.51 3.56
C ALA A 158 21.74 -1.93 3.38
N SER A 159 22.17 -2.57 4.47
CA SER A 159 22.68 -3.95 4.44
C SER A 159 21.57 -4.95 4.12
N LEU A 160 20.37 -4.76 4.68
CA LEU A 160 19.21 -5.62 4.40
C LEU A 160 18.73 -5.46 2.97
N ALA A 161 18.69 -4.22 2.46
CA ALA A 161 18.38 -3.94 1.07
C ALA A 161 19.41 -4.59 0.13
N TYR A 162 20.70 -4.50 0.46
CA TYR A 162 21.76 -5.16 -0.30
C TYR A 162 21.60 -6.69 -0.30
N LYS A 163 21.37 -7.31 0.86
CA LYS A 163 21.11 -8.76 0.97
C LYS A 163 19.87 -9.17 0.18
N GLY A 164 18.78 -8.40 0.29
CA GLY A 164 17.54 -8.64 -0.44
C GLY A 164 17.76 -8.57 -1.95
N PHE A 165 18.43 -7.53 -2.43
CA PHE A 165 18.80 -7.39 -3.83
C PHE A 165 19.69 -8.54 -4.31
N PHE A 166 20.73 -8.88 -3.55
CA PHE A 166 21.64 -9.97 -3.91
C PHE A 166 20.92 -11.32 -3.98
N ASN A 167 20.04 -11.62 -3.03
CA ASN A 167 19.24 -12.85 -3.04
C ASN A 167 18.23 -12.88 -4.19
N LEU A 168 17.58 -11.75 -4.50
CA LEU A 168 16.65 -11.63 -5.63
C LEU A 168 17.34 -11.79 -6.98
N MET A 169 18.59 -11.33 -7.12
CA MET A 169 19.32 -11.39 -8.38
C MET A 169 20.12 -12.69 -8.53
N PHE A 170 20.85 -13.10 -7.50
CA PHE A 170 21.89 -14.14 -7.54
C PHE A 170 21.66 -15.31 -6.55
N GLY A 171 20.57 -15.32 -5.79
CA GLY A 171 20.24 -16.42 -4.89
C GLY A 171 19.87 -17.72 -5.63
N GLU A 172 19.54 -18.78 -4.90
CA GLU A 172 19.15 -20.08 -5.46
C GLU A 172 17.88 -20.04 -6.35
N LYS A 173 17.05 -19.01 -6.16
CA LYS A 173 15.89 -18.62 -6.99
C LYS A 173 16.03 -17.19 -7.50
N GLY A 174 17.28 -16.77 -7.70
CA GLY A 174 17.60 -15.43 -8.17
C GLY A 174 17.24 -15.31 -9.66
N GLN A 175 16.77 -14.13 -10.07
CA GLN A 175 16.30 -13.87 -11.44
C GLN A 175 17.36 -14.23 -12.51
N VAL A 176 18.64 -14.08 -12.19
CA VAL A 176 19.74 -14.47 -13.09
C VAL A 176 19.84 -16.00 -13.17
N MET A 177 19.83 -16.70 -12.04
CA MET A 177 19.94 -18.16 -12.01
C MET A 177 18.70 -18.82 -12.62
N ASP A 178 17.50 -18.33 -12.33
CA ASP A 178 16.23 -18.84 -12.87
C ASP A 178 16.14 -18.68 -14.39
N THR A 179 16.76 -17.63 -14.95
CA THR A 179 16.88 -17.47 -16.41
C THR A 179 17.70 -18.60 -17.04
N PHE A 180 18.70 -19.16 -16.35
CA PHE A 180 19.59 -20.20 -16.88
C PHE A 180 19.25 -21.63 -16.38
N ARG A 181 18.56 -21.77 -15.24
CA ARG A 181 18.13 -23.05 -14.64
C ARG A 181 17.11 -23.80 -15.50
N ALA A 182 16.47 -23.07 -16.41
CA ALA A 182 15.51 -23.53 -17.40
C ALA A 182 16.04 -24.57 -18.41
N VAL A 183 17.36 -24.80 -18.48
CA VAL A 183 17.99 -25.66 -19.51
C VAL A 183 18.46 -27.01 -18.94
N LEU A 184 18.66 -27.18 -17.63
CA LEU A 184 19.17 -28.44 -17.06
C LEU A 184 18.53 -28.76 -15.69
N PRO A 185 18.04 -29.99 -15.46
CA PRO A 185 18.15 -31.19 -16.31
C PRO A 185 16.94 -31.41 -17.24
N PHE A 186 17.20 -31.70 -18.52
CA PHE A 186 16.18 -32.05 -19.53
C PHE A 186 15.35 -33.31 -19.21
N THR A 187 15.74 -34.07 -18.19
CA THR A 187 15.18 -35.39 -17.87
C THR A 187 14.09 -35.37 -16.79
N ALA A 188 13.80 -34.22 -16.19
CA ALA A 188 12.88 -34.10 -15.04
C ALA A 188 11.73 -33.10 -15.23
N VAL A 189 11.54 -32.54 -16.44
CA VAL A 189 10.61 -31.43 -16.69
C VAL A 189 9.65 -31.77 -17.82
N GLY A 190 8.36 -31.43 -17.68
CA GLY A 190 7.36 -31.66 -18.72
C GLY A 190 7.64 -30.89 -20.01
N ALA A 191 7.18 -31.39 -21.15
CA ALA A 191 7.41 -30.76 -22.46
C ALA A 191 6.95 -29.28 -22.52
N TRP A 192 5.87 -28.96 -21.82
CA TRP A 192 5.33 -27.59 -21.72
C TRP A 192 6.24 -26.64 -20.95
N ASP A 193 6.83 -27.12 -19.85
CA ASP A 193 7.75 -26.33 -19.03
C ASP A 193 9.05 -26.07 -19.78
N LEU A 194 9.55 -27.05 -20.55
CA LEU A 194 10.72 -26.86 -21.41
C LEU A 194 10.48 -25.78 -22.48
N ILE A 195 9.30 -25.75 -23.10
CA ILE A 195 8.94 -24.73 -24.08
C ILE A 195 8.89 -23.34 -23.42
N ASN A 196 8.23 -23.22 -22.25
CA ASN A 196 8.18 -21.95 -21.50
C ASN A 196 9.58 -21.47 -21.12
N ASN A 197 10.43 -22.38 -20.66
CA ASN A 197 11.81 -22.11 -20.29
C ASN A 197 12.66 -21.59 -21.46
N LEU A 198 12.53 -22.22 -22.64
CA LEU A 198 13.21 -21.74 -23.85
C LEU A 198 12.72 -20.37 -24.29
N ILE A 199 11.42 -20.10 -24.17
CA ILE A 199 10.84 -18.79 -24.46
C ILE A 199 11.43 -17.72 -23.53
N TYR A 200 11.56 -18.00 -22.22
CA TYR A 200 12.17 -17.06 -21.28
C TYR A 200 13.63 -16.72 -21.63
N VAL A 201 14.45 -17.73 -21.95
CA VAL A 201 15.84 -17.52 -22.39
C VAL A 201 15.89 -16.71 -23.67
N ALA A 202 15.04 -17.03 -24.65
CA ALA A 202 14.99 -16.30 -25.91
C ALA A 202 14.61 -14.83 -25.71
N ILE A 203 13.57 -14.54 -24.90
CA ILE A 203 13.16 -13.18 -24.56
C ILE A 203 14.32 -12.44 -23.86
N ALA A 204 14.97 -13.08 -22.87
CA ALA A 204 16.09 -12.48 -22.15
C ALA A 204 17.24 -12.10 -23.09
N LEU A 205 17.61 -12.97 -24.04
CA LEU A 205 18.65 -12.69 -25.03
C LEU A 205 18.26 -11.57 -26.00
N LEU A 206 17.00 -11.51 -26.44
CA LEU A 206 16.49 -10.44 -27.31
C LEU A 206 16.52 -9.08 -26.60
N VAL A 207 16.13 -9.04 -25.33
CA VAL A 207 16.18 -7.83 -24.50
C VAL A 207 17.61 -7.42 -24.20
N LEU A 208 18.50 -8.37 -23.88
CA LEU A 208 19.90 -8.08 -23.66
C LEU A 208 20.53 -7.50 -24.94
N SER A 209 20.23 -8.05 -26.11
CA SER A 209 20.65 -7.51 -27.42
C SER A 209 20.22 -6.05 -27.64
N TYR A 210 19.05 -5.66 -27.12
CA TYR A 210 18.57 -4.27 -27.16
C TYR A 210 19.38 -3.32 -26.26
N PHE A 211 19.76 -3.75 -25.06
CA PHE A 211 20.52 -2.92 -24.10
C PHE A 211 22.05 -3.00 -24.27
N PHE A 212 22.55 -3.97 -25.03
CA PHE A 212 23.98 -4.16 -25.22
C PHE A 212 24.53 -3.16 -26.25
N PHE A 213 24.98 -1.99 -25.77
CA PHE A 213 25.48 -0.89 -26.61
C PHE A 213 26.93 -1.08 -27.13
N SER A 214 27.64 -2.13 -26.71
CA SER A 214 29.06 -2.33 -27.05
C SER A 214 29.34 -2.74 -28.50
N PHE A 215 28.35 -3.24 -29.24
CA PHE A 215 28.49 -3.55 -30.67
C PHE A 215 27.70 -2.54 -31.49
N LYS A 216 28.29 -1.99 -32.56
CA LYS A 216 27.58 -1.12 -33.50
C LYS A 216 26.47 -1.95 -34.16
N HIS A 217 25.21 -1.66 -33.83
CA HIS A 217 24.02 -2.30 -34.43
C HIS A 217 23.90 -2.09 -35.95
N GLU A 218 24.73 -1.20 -36.51
CA GLU A 218 24.78 -0.85 -37.92
C GLU A 218 25.39 -1.95 -38.81
N THR A 219 26.30 -2.78 -38.28
CA THR A 219 27.06 -3.73 -39.11
C THR A 219 26.35 -5.07 -39.34
N ASN A 220 25.43 -5.49 -38.46
CA ASN A 220 24.76 -6.81 -38.52
C ASN A 220 23.22 -6.71 -38.56
N PRO A 221 22.55 -7.12 -39.67
CA PRO A 221 21.09 -7.01 -39.80
C PRO A 221 20.30 -7.94 -38.85
N LEU A 222 20.89 -9.07 -38.44
CA LEU A 222 20.30 -9.98 -37.45
C LEU A 222 20.25 -9.36 -36.05
N LEU A 223 21.31 -8.65 -35.65
CA LEU A 223 21.37 -7.96 -34.36
C LEU A 223 20.39 -6.78 -34.30
N ARG A 224 20.22 -6.06 -35.41
CA ARG A 224 19.23 -4.97 -35.52
C ARG A 224 17.80 -5.48 -35.38
N ARG A 225 17.48 -6.63 -35.98
CA ARG A 225 16.14 -7.25 -35.87
C ARG A 225 15.88 -7.82 -34.48
N SER A 226 16.87 -8.46 -33.86
CA SER A 226 16.74 -8.99 -32.50
C SER A 226 16.61 -7.88 -31.44
N ALA A 227 17.34 -6.77 -31.60
CA ALA A 227 17.19 -5.61 -30.74
C ALA A 227 15.81 -4.92 -30.90
N ALA A 228 15.29 -4.86 -32.13
CA ALA A 228 13.94 -4.32 -32.36
C ALA A 228 12.85 -5.18 -31.72
N SER A 229 12.93 -6.51 -31.84
CA SER A 229 11.99 -7.41 -31.16
C SER A 229 12.12 -7.35 -29.64
N GLY A 230 13.35 -7.24 -29.11
CA GLY A 230 13.61 -7.00 -27.69
C GLY A 230 12.92 -5.73 -27.18
N ARG A 231 12.97 -4.62 -27.93
CA ARG A 231 12.24 -3.39 -27.59
C ARG A 231 10.74 -3.60 -27.49
N TYR A 232 10.12 -4.26 -28.47
CA TYR A 232 8.68 -4.52 -28.44
C TYR A 232 8.28 -5.45 -27.29
N LEU A 233 9.07 -6.49 -27.03
CA LEU A 233 8.86 -7.39 -25.89
C LEU A 233 8.95 -6.64 -24.54
N MET A 234 9.89 -5.71 -24.40
CA MET A 234 9.98 -4.82 -23.23
C MET A 234 8.74 -3.93 -23.08
N MET A 235 8.23 -3.36 -24.18
CA MET A 235 7.00 -2.57 -24.13
C MET A 235 5.80 -3.39 -23.68
N ILE A 236 5.70 -4.66 -24.11
CA ILE A 236 4.66 -5.58 -23.65
C ILE A 236 4.83 -5.90 -22.16
N ALA A 237 6.06 -6.19 -21.71
CA ALA A 237 6.34 -6.47 -20.31
C ALA A 237 6.00 -5.28 -19.39
N PHE A 238 6.41 -4.07 -19.77
CA PHE A 238 6.04 -2.86 -19.04
C PHE A 238 4.53 -2.59 -19.10
N GLY A 239 3.89 -2.87 -20.23
CA GLY A 239 2.43 -2.80 -20.37
C GLY A 239 1.71 -3.75 -19.41
N SER A 240 2.21 -4.98 -19.25
CA SER A 240 1.70 -5.96 -18.29
C SER A 240 1.89 -5.49 -16.84
N ILE A 241 3.08 -5.01 -16.48
CA ILE A 241 3.36 -4.47 -15.13
C ILE A 241 2.47 -3.27 -14.81
N PHE A 242 2.28 -2.36 -15.77
CA PHE A 242 1.35 -1.25 -15.59
C PHE A 242 -0.10 -1.75 -15.45
N GLY A 243 -0.50 -2.70 -16.29
CA GLY A 243 -1.82 -3.32 -16.27
C GLY A 243 -2.17 -4.00 -14.94
N THR A 244 -1.23 -4.73 -14.34
CA THR A 244 -1.46 -5.38 -13.03
C THR A 244 -1.67 -4.36 -11.92
N THR A 245 -0.97 -3.22 -11.94
CA THR A 245 -1.19 -2.16 -10.95
C THR A 245 -2.55 -1.48 -11.09
N VAL A 246 -3.01 -1.24 -12.33
CA VAL A 246 -4.34 -0.68 -12.60
C VAL A 246 -5.43 -1.67 -12.19
N MET A 247 -5.26 -2.95 -12.53
CA MET A 247 -6.16 -4.03 -12.13
C MET A 247 -6.27 -4.11 -10.60
N GLY A 248 -5.15 -4.00 -9.87
CA GLY A 248 -5.16 -4.00 -8.41
C GLY A 248 -5.99 -2.86 -7.82
N ARG A 249 -5.85 -1.63 -8.35
CA ARG A 249 -6.64 -0.47 -7.91
C ARG A 249 -8.14 -0.62 -8.24
N MET A 250 -8.46 -1.10 -9.44
CA MET A 250 -9.85 -1.36 -9.84
C MET A 250 -10.47 -2.50 -9.02
N SER A 251 -9.72 -3.55 -8.72
CA SER A 251 -10.16 -4.66 -7.89
C SER A 251 -10.52 -4.20 -6.47
N LEU A 252 -9.68 -3.36 -5.85
CA LEU A 252 -9.99 -2.76 -4.54
C LEU A 252 -11.24 -1.88 -4.58
N LEU A 253 -11.43 -1.11 -5.65
CA LEU A 253 -12.64 -0.30 -5.84
C LEU A 253 -13.90 -1.17 -5.97
N ILE A 254 -13.84 -2.22 -6.81
CA ILE A 254 -14.93 -3.17 -7.01
C ILE A 254 -15.27 -3.87 -5.70
N ASP A 255 -14.27 -4.31 -4.93
CA ASP A 255 -14.47 -4.93 -3.62
C ASP A 255 -15.23 -4.00 -2.66
N ARG A 256 -14.86 -2.71 -2.59
CA ARG A 256 -15.58 -1.72 -1.78
C ARG A 256 -17.00 -1.44 -2.28
N LEU A 257 -17.22 -1.37 -3.59
CA LEU A 257 -18.55 -1.18 -4.18
C LEU A 257 -19.44 -2.41 -3.95
N TYR A 258 -18.88 -3.61 -4.13
CA TYR A 258 -19.57 -4.87 -3.90
C TYR A 258 -20.04 -4.99 -2.45
N PHE A 259 -19.17 -4.64 -1.50
CA PHE A 259 -19.52 -4.55 -0.08
C PHE A 259 -20.68 -3.58 0.18
N LEU A 260 -20.66 -2.39 -0.41
CA LEU A 260 -21.73 -1.40 -0.24
C LEU A 260 -23.06 -1.87 -0.82
N TYR A 261 -23.07 -2.44 -2.03
CA TYR A 261 -24.31 -2.86 -2.70
C TYR A 261 -24.90 -4.16 -2.14
N HIS A 262 -24.08 -5.21 -2.01
CA HIS A 262 -24.58 -6.54 -1.67
C HIS A 262 -24.58 -6.79 -0.16
N THR A 263 -23.48 -6.47 0.53
CA THR A 263 -23.37 -6.73 1.97
C THR A 263 -24.14 -5.69 2.79
N TRP A 264 -24.07 -4.42 2.41
CA TRP A 264 -24.68 -3.33 3.17
C TRP A 264 -26.10 -2.94 2.69
N LEU A 265 -26.34 -2.76 1.39
CA LEU A 265 -27.69 -2.49 0.89
C LEU A 265 -28.57 -3.74 0.82
N GLY A 266 -27.98 -4.94 0.79
CA GLY A 266 -28.72 -6.20 0.68
C GLY A 266 -29.42 -6.39 -0.66
N LEU A 267 -28.97 -5.69 -1.71
CA LEU A 267 -29.47 -5.93 -3.06
C LEU A 267 -29.02 -7.32 -3.52
N PRO A 268 -29.92 -8.13 -4.12
CA PRO A 268 -29.53 -9.39 -4.72
C PRO A 268 -28.53 -9.13 -5.85
N GLY A 269 -27.44 -9.89 -5.86
CA GLY A 269 -26.40 -9.86 -6.88
C GLY A 269 -26.67 -10.82 -8.03
#